data_AF-A0A562D8C3-F1
#
_entry.id   AF-A0A562D8C3-F1
#
_cell.length_a   1.000
_cell.length_b   1.000
_cell.length_c   1.000
_cell.angle_alpha   90.00
_cell.angle_beta   90.00
_cell.angle_gamma   90.00
#
_symmetry.space_group_name_H-M   'P 1'
#
loop_
_entity.id
_entity.type
_entity.pdbx_description
1 polymer ?
#
loop_
_entity_poly.entity_id
_entity_poly.type
_entity_poly.pdbx_seq_one_letter_code
_entity_poly.pdbx_strand_id
1 'polypeptide(L)'
;MTSLSLDLDRTALVLIDLQNDNVHPDGAYAAFGAAAHAAEQHLLEHVRELLDWARTQTVPVIHNHIVSFPGRPFGGQERVESRIVV
;
A
#
# COMPACT_ATOMS: atom_id res chain seq x y z
N MET A 1 -22.96 11.20 14.60
CA MET A 1 -21.76 10.37 14.34
C MET A 1 -21.92 9.07 15.10
N THR A 2 -21.97 7.94 14.42
CA THR A 2 -22.00 6.62 15.06
C THR A 2 -20.57 6.26 15.48
N SER A 3 -20.34 6.02 16.76
CA SER A 3 -19.03 5.56 17.23
C SER A 3 -18.86 4.09 16.86
N LEU A 4 -17.88 3.80 15.99
CA LEU A 4 -17.43 2.45 15.73
C LEU A 4 -16.44 2.05 16.83
N SER A 5 -16.70 0.94 17.51
CA SER A 5 -15.77 0.32 18.46
C SER A 5 -15.14 -0.89 17.81
N LEU A 6 -13.81 -0.96 17.77
CA LEU A 6 -13.05 -2.07 17.22
C LEU A 6 -12.40 -2.85 18.36
N ASP A 7 -12.57 -4.17 18.37
CA ASP A 7 -11.80 -5.07 19.22
C ASP A 7 -10.41 -5.26 18.59
N LEU A 8 -9.41 -4.60 19.15
CA LEU A 8 -8.07 -4.54 18.56
C LEU A 8 -7.34 -5.89 18.62
N ASP A 9 -7.71 -6.79 19.53
CA ASP A 9 -7.13 -8.14 19.61
C ASP A 9 -7.68 -9.06 18.49
N ARG A 10 -8.72 -8.62 17.80
CA ARG A 10 -9.36 -9.31 16.67
C ARG A 10 -9.36 -8.51 15.38
N THR A 11 -8.58 -7.42 15.33
CA THR A 11 -8.48 -6.50 14.20
C THR A 11 -7.04 -6.42 13.71
N ALA A 12 -6.84 -6.34 12.39
CA ALA A 12 -5.54 -6.11 11.79
C ALA A 12 -5.63 -4.99 10.74
N LEU A 13 -4.56 -4.22 10.59
CA LEU A 13 -4.37 -3.31 9.46
C LEU A 13 -3.68 -4.07 8.33
N VAL A 14 -4.34 -4.17 7.17
CA VAL A 14 -3.78 -4.82 5.99
C VAL A 14 -3.55 -3.78 4.90
N LEU A 15 -2.29 -3.60 4.51
CA LEU A 15 -1.87 -2.76 3.39
C LEU A 15 -1.67 -3.64 2.16
N ILE A 16 -2.50 -3.42 1.16
CA ILE A 16 -2.56 -4.22 -0.06
C ILE A 16 -1.96 -3.41 -1.20
N ASP A 17 -0.95 -3.97 -1.85
CA ASP A 17 -0.35 -3.46 -3.08
C ASP A 17 0.17 -2.01 -2.96
N LEU A 18 0.56 -1.59 -1.75
CA LEU A 18 1.17 -0.29 -1.44
C LEU A 18 2.67 -0.29 -1.81
N GLN A 19 2.95 -0.62 -3.07
CA GLN A 19 4.29 -0.72 -3.65
C GLN A 19 4.52 0.44 -4.61
N ASN A 20 5.79 0.83 -4.80
CA ASN A 20 6.16 1.86 -5.78
C ASN A 20 5.58 1.61 -7.17
N ASP A 21 5.45 0.33 -7.56
CA ASP A 21 4.82 -0.10 -8.80
C ASP A 21 3.44 0.53 -9.03
N ASN A 22 2.66 0.78 -7.97
CA ASN A 22 1.29 1.28 -8.03
C ASN A 22 1.13 2.74 -7.62
N VAL A 23 1.93 3.20 -6.65
CA VAL A 23 1.73 4.53 -6.03
C VAL A 23 2.74 5.57 -6.47
N HIS A 24 3.87 5.16 -7.08
CA HIS A 24 4.87 6.09 -7.57
C HIS A 24 4.55 6.52 -9.03
N PRO A 25 4.75 7.79 -9.40
CA PRO A 25 4.57 8.27 -10.79
C PRO A 25 5.42 7.52 -11.83
N ASP A 26 6.58 7.01 -11.40
CA ASP A 26 7.49 6.18 -12.22
C ASP A 26 7.28 4.67 -11.98
N GLY A 27 6.18 4.28 -11.34
CA GLY A 27 5.86 2.89 -11.05
C GLY A 27 5.48 2.09 -12.30
N ALA A 28 5.68 0.77 -12.26
CA ALA A 28 5.37 -0.14 -13.37
C ALA A 28 3.89 -0.07 -13.86
N TYR A 29 2.98 0.40 -13.00
CA TYR A 29 1.56 0.59 -13.28
C TYR A 29 1.11 2.06 -13.37
N ALA A 30 2.01 3.03 -13.39
CA ALA A 30 1.67 4.45 -13.41
C ALA A 30 0.72 4.83 -14.57
N ALA A 31 0.93 4.23 -15.75
CA ALA A 31 0.10 4.45 -16.93
C ALA A 31 -1.38 4.02 -16.78
N PHE A 32 -1.70 3.20 -15.78
CA PHE A 32 -3.08 2.79 -15.47
C PHE A 32 -3.82 3.80 -14.58
N GLY A 33 -3.15 4.88 -14.13
CA GLY A 33 -3.75 5.96 -13.36
C GLY A 33 -3.79 5.76 -11.85
N ALA A 34 -3.34 4.60 -11.34
CA ALA A 34 -3.33 4.30 -9.90
C ALA A 34 -2.49 5.30 -9.09
N ALA A 35 -1.30 5.66 -9.57
CA ALA A 35 -0.43 6.62 -8.90
C ALA A 35 -1.04 8.04 -8.85
N ALA A 36 -1.67 8.48 -9.94
CA ALA A 36 -2.38 9.77 -9.97
C ALA A 36 -3.55 9.77 -8.99
N HIS A 37 -4.34 8.70 -8.96
CA HIS A 37 -5.44 8.56 -8.01
C HIS A 37 -4.95 8.53 -6.55
N ALA A 38 -3.86 7.82 -6.26
CA ALA A 38 -3.26 7.79 -4.92
C ALA A 38 -2.85 9.19 -4.45
N ALA A 39 -2.27 10.00 -5.34
CA ALA A 39 -1.92 11.40 -5.04
C ALA A 39 -3.16 12.28 -4.83
N GLU A 40 -4.18 12.15 -5.68
CA GLU A 40 -5.45 12.89 -5.55
C GLU A 40 -6.17 12.58 -4.23
N GLN A 41 -6.00 11.38 -3.68
CA GLN A 41 -6.62 10.94 -2.42
C GLN A 41 -5.76 11.20 -1.18
N HIS A 42 -4.56 11.79 -1.34
CA HIS A 42 -3.58 11.90 -0.25
C HIS A 42 -3.33 10.54 0.44
N LEU A 43 -3.27 9.47 -0.36
CA LEU A 43 -3.28 8.09 0.15
C LEU A 43 -2.12 7.85 1.11
N LEU A 44 -0.91 8.31 0.75
CA LEU A 44 0.29 8.07 1.55
C LEU A 44 0.26 8.83 2.87
N GLU A 45 -0.27 10.05 2.90
CA GLU A 45 -0.44 10.81 4.13
C GLU A 45 -1.40 10.10 5.09
N HIS A 46 -2.58 9.70 4.61
CA HIS A 46 -3.58 9.01 5.43
C HIS A 46 -3.09 7.63 5.91
N VAL A 47 -2.42 6.87 5.03
CA VAL A 47 -1.85 5.57 5.41
C VAL A 47 -0.76 5.74 6.46
N ARG A 48 0.07 6.79 6.36
CA ARG A 48 1.09 7.08 7.39
C ARG A 48 0.46 7.37 8.75
N GLU A 49 -0.59 8.19 8.79
CA GLU A 49 -1.31 8.47 10.03
C GLU A 49 -1.90 7.19 10.65
N LEU A 50 -2.47 6.32 9.82
CA LEU A 50 -3.03 5.04 10.26
C LEU A 50 -1.94 4.06 10.73
N LEU A 51 -0.79 4.04 10.07
CA LEU A 51 0.38 3.24 10.46
C LEU A 51 0.94 3.70 11.80
N ASP A 52 1.14 5.00 11.97
CA ASP A 52 1.63 5.58 13.21
C ASP A 52 0.68 5.28 14.35
N TRP A 53 -0.63 5.43 14.13
CA TRP A 53 -1.64 4.99 15.09
C TRP A 53 -1.52 3.49 15.39
N ALA A 54 -1.57 2.61 14.38
CA ALA A 54 -1.56 1.16 14.57
C ALA A 54 -0.30 0.67 15.32
N ARG A 55 0.87 1.27 15.04
CA ARG A 55 2.15 0.97 15.70
C ARG A 55 2.17 1.36 17.18
N THR A 56 1.32 2.29 17.62
CA THR A 56 1.13 2.63 19.04
C THR A 56 0.11 1.73 19.75
N GLN A 57 -0.60 0.88 19.01
CA GLN A 57 -1.60 -0.06 19.51
C GLN A 57 -1.09 -1.51 19.45
N THR A 58 -1.93 -2.47 19.83
CA THR A 58 -1.69 -3.91 19.68
C THR A 58 -2.08 -4.46 18.30
N VAL A 59 -2.50 -3.58 17.37
CA VAL A 59 -3.02 -3.95 16.05
C VAL A 59 -1.90 -4.52 15.17
N PRO A 60 -2.00 -5.76 14.68
CA PRO A 60 -1.07 -6.29 13.69
C PRO A 60 -1.12 -5.48 12.39
N VAL A 61 0.05 -5.11 11.88
CA VAL A 61 0.21 -4.48 10.57
C VAL A 61 0.74 -5.51 9.58
N ILE A 62 -0.03 -5.80 8.53
CA ILE A 62 0.28 -6.78 7.51
C ILE A 62 0.45 -6.06 6.18
N HIS A 63 1.58 -6.28 5.53
CA HIS A 63 1.86 -5.79 4.17
C HIS A 63 1.79 -6.99 3.22
N ASN A 64 0.91 -6.93 2.21
CA ASN A 64 1.03 -7.85 1.08
C ASN A 64 1.96 -7.22 0.05
N HIS A 65 2.72 -8.06 -0.67
CA HIS A 65 3.45 -7.63 -1.85
C HIS A 65 3.22 -8.62 -2.97
N ILE A 66 2.86 -8.08 -4.14
CA ILE A 66 2.88 -8.85 -5.37
C ILE A 66 4.26 -8.76 -5.99
N VAL A 67 4.87 -9.93 -6.24
CA VAL A 67 6.20 -10.05 -6.81
C VAL A 67 6.19 -11.12 -7.91
N SER A 68 6.93 -10.86 -8.98
CA SER A 68 7.15 -11.82 -10.06
C SER A 68 8.62 -12.16 -10.16
N PHE A 69 8.93 -13.44 -10.41
CA PHE A 69 10.31 -13.85 -10.61
C PHE A 69 10.88 -13.27 -11.91
N PRO A 70 12.17 -12.90 -11.92
CA PRO A 70 12.83 -12.43 -13.13
C PRO A 70 12.63 -13.38 -14.32
N GLY A 71 12.36 -12.83 -15.49
CA GLY A 71 12.17 -13.60 -16.73
C GLY A 71 10.76 -14.19 -16.92
N ARG A 72 9.81 -13.86 -16.03
CA ARG A 72 8.38 -14.17 -16.24
C ARG A 72 7.66 -12.95 -16.82
N PRO A 73 6.73 -13.14 -17.78
CA PRO A 73 5.85 -12.06 -18.20
C PRO A 73 4.99 -11.61 -17.02
N PHE A 74 4.94 -10.30 -16.77
CA PHE A 74 4.12 -9.71 -15.73
C PHE A 74 3.57 -8.37 -16.23
N GLY A 75 2.37 -7.97 -15.79
CA GLY A 75 1.53 -6.96 -16.44
C GLY A 75 1.96 -5.49 -16.37
N GLY A 76 3.23 -5.20 -16.06
CA GLY A 76 3.80 -3.84 -15.99
C GLY A 76 4.85 -3.60 -17.09
N GLN A 77 5.03 -2.35 -17.51
CA GLN A 77 5.86 -2.01 -18.68
C GLN A 77 7.36 -1.82 -18.36
N GLU A 78 7.78 -1.80 -17.08
CA GLU A 78 9.19 -1.59 -16.71
C GLU A 78 9.69 -2.44 -15.53
N ARG A 79 11.02 -2.63 -15.48
CA ARG A 79 11.78 -3.32 -14.44
C ARG A 79 12.08 -2.36 -13.28
N VAL A 80 11.07 -1.92 -12.55
CA VAL A 80 11.33 -1.31 -11.24
C VAL A 80 11.61 -2.46 -10.28
N GLU A 81 12.76 -2.45 -9.61
CA GLU A 81 12.96 -3.33 -8.46
C GLU A 81 11.79 -3.05 -7.50
N SER A 82 10.98 -4.05 -7.19
CA SER A 82 9.85 -3.94 -6.28
C SER A 82 10.35 -3.54 -4.89
N ARG A 83 10.56 -2.24 -4.70
CA ARG A 83 11.02 -1.64 -3.45
C ARG A 83 9.79 -1.14 -2.71
N ILE A 84 9.75 -1.48 -1.44
CA ILE A 84 8.66 -1.15 -0.54
C ILE A 84 8.79 0.34 -0.18
N VAL A 85 7.68 1.07 -0.24
CA VAL A 85 7.57 2.38 0.41
C VAL A 85 7.15 2.08 1.84
N VAL A 86 8.10 2.14 2.80
CA VAL A 86 7.81 2.02 4.23
C VAL A 86 7.94 3.37 4.90
#